data_AF-A0A0G0B8X7-F1
#
_entry.id   AF-A0A0G0B8X7-F1
#
_cell.length_a   1.000
_cell.length_b   1.000
_cell.length_c   1.000
_cell.angle_alpha   90.00
_cell.angle_beta   90.00
_cell.angle_gamma   90.00
#
_symmetry.space_group_name_H-M   'P 1'
#
loop_
_entity.id
_entity.type
_entity.pdbx_description
1 polymer ?
#
loop_
_entity_poly.entity_id
_entity_poly.type
_entity_poly.pdbx_seq_one_letter_code
_entity_poly.pdbx_strand_id
1 'polypeptide(L)' 'MKRSNVQVHVNDNPEKALRQLKKKIEREGVSRDMKRIVYFEPETQKKRKRLMRAIKLNVMKNLG' A
#
# COMPACT_ATOMS: atom_id res chain seq x y z
N MET A 1 12.33 6.75 9.40
CA MET A 1 11.00 6.09 9.34
C MET A 1 10.12 6.93 8.42
N LYS A 2 9.67 6.42 7.25
CA LYS A 2 8.81 7.20 6.34
C LYS A 2 7.49 7.49 7.06
N ARG A 3 7.24 8.77 7.41
CA ARG A 3 5.93 9.22 7.90
C ARG A 3 4.91 8.99 6.80
N SER A 4 4.10 7.93 6.91
CA SER A 4 2.94 7.75 6.04
C SER A 4 1.86 8.73 6.49
N ASN A 5 1.97 9.98 6.04
CA ASN A 5 0.97 11.02 6.30
C ASN A 5 -0.25 10.78 5.39
N VAL A 6 -0.98 9.69 5.64
CA VAL A 6 -2.27 9.46 4.98
C VAL A 6 -3.32 10.29 5.70
N GLN A 7 -3.77 11.36 5.04
CA GLN A 7 -4.80 12.25 5.56
C GLN A 7 -5.92 12.46 4.54
N VAL A 8 -7.12 12.69 5.04
CA VAL A 8 -8.29 13.15 4.27
C VAL A 8 -9.00 14.22 5.09
N HIS A 9 -9.43 15.26 4.40
CA HIS A 9 -10.28 16.28 5.00
C HIS A 9 -11.72 15.73 5.06
N VAL A 10 -12.40 15.99 6.18
CA VAL A 10 -13.79 15.59 6.38
C VAL A 10 -14.64 16.83 6.15
N ASN A 11 -15.46 16.79 5.10
CA ASN A 11 -16.47 17.83 4.85
C ASN A 11 -17.75 17.40 5.57
N ASP A 12 -18.76 16.93 4.84
CA ASP A 12 -20.09 16.67 5.41
C ASP A 12 -20.38 15.19 5.71
N ASN A 13 -19.94 14.27 4.84
CA ASN A 13 -20.24 12.85 4.97
C ASN A 13 -19.03 12.06 5.52
N PRO A 14 -19.06 11.63 6.79
CA PRO A 14 -17.95 10.90 7.40
C PRO A 14 -17.70 9.53 6.76
N GLU A 15 -18.73 8.82 6.30
CA GLU A 15 -18.55 7.52 5.61
C GLU A 15 -17.78 7.68 4.30
N LYS A 16 -18.07 8.74 3.54
CA LYS A 16 -17.34 9.04 2.31
C LYS A 16 -15.87 9.33 2.61
N ALA A 17 -15.60 10.10 3.67
CA ALA A 17 -14.24 10.38 4.11
C ALA A 17 -13.50 9.10 4.55
N LEU A 18 -14.17 8.20 5.29
CA LEU A 18 -13.61 6.90 5.68
C LEU A 18 -13.30 6.01 4.47
N ARG A 19 -14.19 5.95 3.47
CA ARG A 19 -13.92 5.22 2.21
C ARG A 19 -12.73 5.80 1.46
N GLN A 20 -12.58 7.13 1.42
CA GLN A 20 -11.43 7.79 0.82
C GLN A 20 -10.14 7.51 1.59
N LEU A 21 -10.19 7.54 2.93
CA LEU A 21 -9.05 7.19 3.79
C LEU A 21 -8.58 5.78 3.50
N LYS A 22 -9.52 4.81 3.52
CA LYS A 22 -9.23 3.40 3.20
C LYS A 22 -8.53 3.26 1.84
N LYS A 23 -9.07 3.91 0.80
CA LYS A 23 -8.47 3.90 -0.55
C LYS A 23 -7.07 4.50 -0.56
N LYS A 24 -6.82 5.61 0.17
CA LYS A 24 -5.47 6.19 0.26
C LYS A 24 -4.49 5.26 0.99
N ILE A 25 -4.90 4.64 2.10
CA ILE A 25 -4.09 3.66 2.84
C ILE A 25 -3.70 2.49 1.93
N GLU A 26 -4.65 1.97 1.15
CA GLU A 26 -4.42 0.88 0.20
C GLU A 26 -3.48 1.28 -0.93
N ARG A 27 -3.63 2.50 -1.46
CA ARG A 27 -2.80 3.07 -2.53
C ARG A 27 -1.35 3.27 -2.10
N GLU A 28 -1.14 3.91 -0.94
CA GLU A 28 0.18 4.08 -0.33
C GLU A 28 0.79 2.74 0.11
N GLY A 29 -0.05 1.73 0.30
CA GLY A 29 0.38 0.39 0.67
C GLY A 29 0.74 0.23 2.15
N VAL A 30 0.26 1.13 3.01
CA VAL A 30 0.57 1.15 4.45
C VAL A 30 0.25 -0.18 5.12
N SER A 31 -0.97 -0.70 4.95
CA SER A 31 -1.36 -1.98 5.54
C SER A 31 -0.51 -3.16 5.04
N ARG A 32 -0.02 -3.09 3.80
CA ARG A 32 0.85 -4.12 3.23
C ARG A 32 2.25 -4.05 3.84
N ASP A 33 2.78 -2.85 4.01
CA ASP A 33 4.10 -2.66 4.61
C ASP A 33 4.11 -3.02 6.10
N MET A 34 3.02 -2.71 6.83
CA MET A 34 2.82 -3.19 8.20
C MET A 34 2.86 -4.71 8.27
N LYS A 35 2.11 -5.41 7.41
CA LYS A 35 2.10 -6.89 7.38
C LYS A 35 3.45 -7.49 7.01
N ARG A 36 4.23 -6.81 6.16
CA ARG A 36 5.55 -7.28 5.70
C ARG A 36 6.60 -7.32 6.81
N ILE A 37 6.46 -6.49 7.85
CA ILE A 37 7.43 -6.40 8.95
C ILE A 37 7.06 -7.22 10.19
N VAL A 38 5.89 -7.87 10.20
CA VAL A 38 5.41 -8.65 11.37
C VAL A 38 6.33 -9.82 11.70
N TYR A 39 6.86 -10.48 10.68
CA TYR A 39 7.72 -11.65 10.83
C TYR A 39 9.05 -11.43 10.13
N PHE A 40 10.09 -12.10 10.63
CA PHE A 40 11.37 -12.13 9.95
C PHE A 40 11.20 -12.75 8.55
N GLU A 41 11.82 -12.12 7.57
CA GLU A 41 11.91 -12.63 6.21
C GLU A 41 13.37 -12.51 5.74
N PRO A 42 13.97 -13.59 5.21
CA PRO A 42 15.30 -13.55 4.62
C PRO A 42 15.41 -12.51 3.50
N GLU A 43 16.59 -11.88 3.37
CA GLU A 43 16.82 -10.83 2.36
C GLU A 43 16.60 -11.32 0.92
N THR A 44 16.90 -12.59 0.64
CA THR A 44 16.64 -13.22 -0.65
C THR A 44 15.15 -13.24 -1.00
N GLN A 45 14.29 -13.60 -0.04
CA GLN A 45 12.83 -13.61 -0.21
C GLN A 45 12.29 -12.19 -0.36
N LYS A 46 12.79 -11.23 0.43
CA LYS A 46 12.45 -9.80 0.29
C LYS A 46 12.77 -9.26 -1.11
N LYS A 47 13.95 -9.58 -1.66
CA LYS A 47 14.35 -9.18 -3.01
C LYS A 47 13.44 -9.80 -4.08
N ARG A 48 13.18 -11.11 -4.00
CA ARG A 48 12.29 -11.82 -4.93
C ARG A 48 10.87 -11.25 -4.92
N LYS A 49 10.26 -11.05 -3.75
CA LYS A 49 8.91 -10.47 -3.63
C LYS A 49 8.82 -9.05 -4.18
N ARG A 50 9.84 -8.21 -3.95
CA ARG A 50 9.92 -6.86 -4.53
C ARG A 50 9.93 -6.89 -6.07
N LEU A 51 10.77 -7.74 -6.65
CA LEU A 51 10.85 -7.91 -8.11
C LEU A 51 9.52 -8.38 -8.70
N MET A 52 8.95 -9.46 -8.16
CA MET A 52 7.67 -10.01 -8.64
C MET A 52 6.53 -8.99 -8.56
N ARG A 53 6.51 -8.16 -7.50
CA ARG A 53 5.53 -7.08 -7.36
C ARG A 53 5.71 -6.00 -8.41
N ALA A 54 6.95 -5.60 -8.70
CA ALA A 54 7.24 -4.60 -9.73
C ALA A 54 6.79 -5.11 -11.11
N ILE A 55 7.10 -6.37 -11.44
CA ILE A 55 6.65 -7.02 -12.68
C ILE A 55 5.12 -7.03 -12.76
N LYS A 56 4.44 -7.51 -11.71
CA LYS A 56 2.97 -7.57 -11.68
C LYS A 56 2.33 -6.19 -11.87
N LEU A 57 2.86 -5.15 -11.21
CA LEU A 57 2.36 -3.78 -11.35
C LEU A 57 2.55 -3.23 -12.76
N ASN A 58 3.70 -3.47 -13.38
CA ASN A 58 3.95 -3.05 -14.75
C ASN A 58 3.02 -3.76 -15.74
N VAL A 59 2.81 -5.08 -15.58
CA VAL A 59 1.89 -5.84 -16.41
C VAL A 59 0.46 -5.31 -16.28
N MET A 60 -0.03 -5.10 -15.05
CA MET A 60 -1.38 -4.55 -14.84
C MET A 60 -1.55 -3.14 -15.40
N LYS A 61 -0.50 -2.30 -15.37
CA LYS A 61 -0.51 -0.96 -15.97
C LYS A 61 -0.58 -0.99 -17.49
N ASN A 62 0.04 -1.99 -18.13
CA ASN A 62 0.09 -2.10 -19.59
C ASN A 62 -1.11 -2.82 -20.19
N LEU A 63 -1.93 -3.51 -19.38
CA LEU A 63 -3.11 -4.25 -19.80
C LEU A 63 -4.43 -3.49 -19.62
N GLY A 64 -4.40 -2.30 -19.03
CA GLY A 64 -5.57 -1.42 -18.85
C GLY A 64 -5.35 -0.08 -19.53
#